data_AF-A0AB34KKG8-F1
#
_entry.id   AF-A0AB34KKG8-F1
#
_cell.length_a   1.000
_cell.length_b   1.000
_cell.length_c   1.000
_cell.angle_alpha   90.00
_cell.angle_beta   90.00
_cell.angle_gamma   90.00
#
_symmetry.space_group_name_H-M   'P 1'
#
loop_
_entity.id
_entity.type
_entity.pdbx_description
1 polymer ?
#
loop_
_entity_poly.entity_id
_entity_poly.type
_entity_poly.pdbx_seq_one_letter_code
_entity_poly.pdbx_strand_id
1 'polypeptide(L)'
;MASADSACVACKSKKRKCDKALPQCGLCTRTGGFCAYVDPGLAPARSIASIASIENRGHFEPGASPFYHEHALTYTPPTVSPRRGLALQPVRASSNGSFPSALLLDVDCFHRMGLQLSQPSINIPMKTLAILNRGNTAVDASDAYFKTVHRWLPFISKKRIDLGATLHNGGPDLAMLFLAM
;
A
#
# COMPACT_ATOMS: atom_id res chain seq x y z
N MET A 1 -15.19 14.18 35.76
CA MET A 1 -14.31 13.89 34.61
C MET A 1 -15.03 12.91 33.70
N ALA A 2 -15.09 13.17 32.40
CA ALA A 2 -15.79 12.27 31.47
C ALA A 2 -14.98 10.97 31.27
N SER A 3 -15.67 9.83 31.28
CA SER A 3 -15.08 8.50 31.09
C SER A 3 -15.84 7.73 30.01
N ALA A 4 -15.13 6.93 29.21
CA ALA A 4 -15.74 6.07 28.20
C ALA A 4 -16.30 4.76 28.78
N ASP A 5 -17.27 4.15 28.09
CA ASP A 5 -17.89 2.89 28.53
C ASP A 5 -16.93 1.69 28.45
N SER A 6 -16.14 1.63 27.37
CA SER A 6 -15.20 0.53 27.12
C SER A 6 -13.74 0.99 27.14
N ALA A 7 -12.81 0.06 27.37
CA ALA A 7 -11.39 0.34 27.26
C ALA A 7 -11.02 0.77 25.83
N CYS A 8 -10.05 1.68 25.68
CA CYS A 8 -9.59 2.13 24.37
C CYS A 8 -8.97 0.97 23.56
N VAL A 9 -8.92 1.11 22.24
CA VAL A 9 -8.40 0.08 21.31
C VAL A 9 -6.96 -0.31 21.66
N ALA A 10 -6.10 0.67 21.97
CA ALA A 10 -4.70 0.42 22.30
C ALA A 10 -4.50 -0.39 23.59
N CYS A 11 -5.29 -0.10 24.63
CA CYS A 11 -5.22 -0.86 25.87
C CYS A 11 -5.84 -2.25 25.74
N LYS A 12 -6.91 -2.39 24.93
CA LYS A 12 -7.49 -3.69 24.58
C LYS A 12 -6.48 -4.58 23.84
N SER A 13 -5.81 -4.07 22.80
CA SER A 13 -4.83 -4.83 22.03
C SER A 13 -3.61 -5.23 22.87
N LYS A 14 -3.13 -4.32 23.73
CA LYS A 14 -2.00 -4.57 24.64
C LYS A 14 -2.37 -5.36 25.90
N LYS A 15 -3.64 -5.69 26.11
CA LYS A 15 -4.18 -6.37 27.31
C LYS A 15 -3.75 -5.69 28.63
N ARG A 16 -3.78 -4.35 28.66
CA ARG A 16 -3.42 -3.54 29.84
C ARG A 16 -4.64 -2.86 30.46
N LYS A 17 -4.56 -2.51 31.74
CA LYS A 17 -5.60 -1.75 32.45
C LYS A 17 -5.74 -0.35 31.85
N CYS A 18 -6.95 -0.02 31.37
CA CYS A 18 -7.32 1.31 30.87
C CYS A 18 -8.12 2.05 31.95
N ASP A 19 -7.72 3.28 32.25
CA ASP A 19 -8.42 4.20 33.17
C ASP A 19 -9.63 4.89 32.51
N LYS A 20 -9.85 4.66 31.21
CA LYS A 20 -11.01 5.12 30.42
C LYS A 20 -11.25 6.64 30.41
N ALA A 21 -10.27 7.45 30.82
CA ALA A 21 -10.39 8.90 30.78
C ALA A 21 -10.51 9.42 29.33
N LEU A 22 -11.34 10.44 29.13
CA LEU A 22 -11.47 11.16 27.86
C LEU A 22 -10.71 12.50 27.92
N PRO A 23 -10.10 12.95 26.80
CA PRO A 23 -10.07 12.34 25.46
C PRO A 23 -9.02 11.23 25.28
N GLN A 24 -8.10 11.06 26.24
CA GLN A 24 -7.10 10.00 26.24
C GLN A 24 -6.97 9.40 27.64
N CYS A 25 -6.78 8.07 27.70
CA CYS A 25 -6.48 7.41 28.96
C CYS A 25 -5.04 7.70 29.42
N GLY A 26 -4.82 7.79 30.73
CA GLY A 26 -3.52 8.13 31.32
C GLY A 26 -2.39 7.15 30.97
N LEU A 27 -2.70 5.90 30.62
CA LEU A 27 -1.68 4.99 30.09
C LEU A 27 -1.20 5.44 28.69
N CYS A 28 -2.13 5.76 27.79
CA CYS A 28 -1.79 6.23 26.45
C CYS A 28 -1.11 7.60 26.49
N THR A 29 -1.56 8.51 27.37
CA THR A 29 -0.93 9.83 27.54
C THR A 29 0.53 9.71 27.94
N ARG A 30 0.85 8.86 28.93
CA ARG A 30 2.25 8.66 29.38
C ARG A 30 3.11 7.91 28.37
N THR A 31 2.51 7.04 27.57
CA THR A 31 3.24 6.22 26.58
C THR A 31 3.39 6.96 25.22
N GLY A 32 2.65 8.05 25.00
CA GLY A 32 2.61 8.76 23.71
C GLY A 32 1.92 7.97 22.58
N GLY A 33 1.11 6.97 22.93
CA GLY A 33 0.43 6.11 21.94
C GLY A 33 -0.94 6.64 21.50
N PHE A 34 -1.37 6.28 20.29
CA PHE A 34 -2.69 6.64 19.78
C PHE A 34 -3.82 6.03 20.63
N CYS A 35 -4.67 6.88 21.22
CA CYS A 35 -5.80 6.47 22.06
C CYS A 35 -7.11 6.74 21.32
N ALA A 36 -7.79 5.67 20.92
CA ALA A 36 -9.11 5.75 20.29
C ALA A 36 -10.12 4.87 21.01
N TYR A 37 -11.34 5.40 21.16
CA TYR A 37 -12.53 4.66 21.55
C TYR A 37 -13.37 4.54 20.27
N VAL A 38 -13.69 3.31 19.88
CA VAL A 38 -14.58 3.06 18.74
C VAL A 38 -15.98 2.93 19.31
N ASP A 39 -16.90 3.76 18.84
CA ASP A 39 -18.31 3.65 19.20
C ASP A 39 -18.92 2.45 18.47
N PRO A 40 -19.57 1.50 19.18
CA PRO A 40 -20.20 0.34 18.55
C PRO A 40 -21.42 0.69 17.67
N GLY A 41 -21.78 1.97 17.52
CA GLY A 41 -22.92 2.43 16.72
C GLY A 41 -22.65 2.60 15.21
N LEU A 42 -21.40 2.52 14.74
CA LEU A 42 -21.05 2.61 13.32
C LEU A 42 -20.21 1.40 12.89
N ALA A 43 -20.80 0.20 12.91
CA ALA A 43 -20.25 -0.93 12.18
C ALA A 43 -20.81 -0.90 10.73
N PRO A 44 -19.99 -0.78 9.68
CA PRO A 44 -20.45 -1.13 8.34
C PRO A 44 -20.62 -2.64 8.29
N ALA A 45 -21.88 -3.09 8.21
CA ALA A 45 -22.19 -4.47 7.89
C ALA A 45 -21.71 -4.77 6.46
N ARG A 46 -20.54 -5.40 6.34
CA ARG A 46 -20.16 -6.15 5.14
C ARG A 46 -19.88 -7.58 5.58
N SER A 47 -20.91 -8.39 5.39
CA SER A 47 -20.99 -9.83 5.65
C SER A 47 -19.94 -10.59 4.86
N ILE A 48 -19.17 -11.43 5.56
CA ILE A 48 -18.16 -12.36 5.02
C ILE A 48 -18.85 -13.63 4.46
N ALA A 49 -19.99 -13.49 3.77
CA ALA A 49 -20.87 -14.62 3.44
C ALA A 49 -21.31 -14.68 1.97
N SER A 50 -20.43 -14.39 1.02
CA SER A 50 -20.77 -14.51 -0.41
C SER A 50 -19.64 -14.98 -1.33
N ILE A 51 -18.58 -15.63 -0.81
CA ILE A 51 -17.49 -16.18 -1.63
C ILE A 51 -17.85 -17.58 -2.22
N ALA A 52 -18.97 -18.19 -1.86
CA ALA A 52 -19.31 -19.57 -2.25
C ALA A 52 -20.21 -19.72 -3.50
N SER A 53 -20.10 -18.86 -4.53
CA SER A 53 -20.94 -19.03 -5.74
C SER A 53 -20.31 -18.60 -7.07
N ILE A 54 -18.98 -18.47 -7.17
CA ILE A 54 -18.30 -18.23 -8.46
C ILE A 54 -17.56 -19.48 -8.90
N GLU A 55 -18.30 -20.56 -9.10
CA GLU A 55 -17.82 -21.69 -9.87
C GLU A 55 -18.95 -22.18 -10.74
N ASN A 56 -18.69 -22.22 -12.05
CA ASN A 56 -19.58 -22.60 -13.13
C ASN A 56 -20.47 -21.50 -13.73
N ARG A 57 -19.91 -20.78 -14.71
CA ARG A 57 -20.55 -20.52 -16.01
C ARG A 57 -19.60 -19.77 -16.95
N GLY A 58 -18.77 -20.52 -17.65
CA GLY A 58 -18.33 -20.09 -18.97
C GLY A 58 -19.52 -20.20 -19.91
N HIS A 59 -19.95 -19.09 -20.52
CA HIS A 59 -20.65 -19.05 -21.80
C HIS A 59 -20.64 -17.58 -22.28
N PHE A 60 -19.96 -17.37 -23.40
CA PHE A 60 -19.94 -16.17 -24.21
C PHE A 60 -21.25 -16.10 -25.01
N GLU A 61 -21.84 -14.92 -25.19
CA GLU A 61 -22.34 -14.40 -26.48
C GLU A 61 -22.96 -12.98 -26.30
N PRO A 62 -22.99 -12.15 -27.37
CA PRO A 62 -22.91 -10.69 -27.33
C PRO A 62 -24.28 -10.01 -27.52
N GLY A 63 -24.37 -8.72 -27.18
CA GLY A 63 -25.55 -7.93 -27.55
C GLY A 63 -25.56 -6.49 -27.05
N ALA A 64 -25.31 -5.57 -27.98
CA ALA A 64 -25.94 -4.26 -28.13
C ALA A 64 -25.92 -3.27 -26.93
N SER A 65 -25.16 -2.19 -27.13
CA SER A 65 -25.46 -0.87 -26.58
C SER A 65 -26.88 -0.42 -26.93
N PRO A 66 -27.53 0.38 -26.06
CA PRO A 66 -27.74 1.77 -26.46
C PRO A 66 -27.55 2.80 -25.33
N PHE A 67 -26.90 3.91 -25.71
CA PHE A 67 -27.33 5.30 -25.48
C PHE A 67 -27.75 5.76 -24.06
N TYR A 68 -26.93 6.69 -23.56
CA TYR A 68 -27.17 7.88 -22.71
C TYR A 68 -28.53 8.05 -21.99
N HIS A 69 -28.49 8.29 -20.68
CA HIS A 69 -29.15 9.47 -20.11
C HIS A 69 -28.56 9.92 -18.77
N GLU A 70 -28.12 11.16 -18.76
CA GLU A 70 -27.77 12.04 -17.65
C GLU A 70 -29.01 12.35 -16.80
N HIS A 71 -28.95 12.18 -15.47
CA HIS A 71 -29.85 12.90 -14.56
C HIS A 71 -29.11 13.19 -13.25
N ALA A 72 -28.56 14.41 -13.20
CA ALA A 72 -28.26 15.10 -11.95
C ALA A 72 -29.57 15.34 -11.18
N LEU A 73 -29.55 15.29 -9.85
CA LEU A 73 -30.20 16.29 -8.98
C LEU A 73 -29.74 16.15 -7.51
N THR A 74 -29.02 17.20 -7.08
CA THR A 74 -29.13 17.92 -5.79
C THR A 74 -29.02 17.16 -4.46
N TYR A 75 -27.85 17.24 -3.83
CA TYR A 75 -27.72 17.19 -2.36
C TYR A 75 -26.94 18.41 -1.87
N THR A 76 -27.61 19.29 -1.14
CA THR A 76 -27.05 20.47 -0.48
C THR A 76 -26.25 20.05 0.75
N PRO A 77 -24.97 20.43 0.89
CA PRO A 77 -24.24 20.21 2.13
C PRO A 77 -24.64 21.28 3.18
N PRO A 78 -24.80 20.93 4.47
CA PRO A 78 -24.94 21.94 5.50
C PRO A 78 -23.60 22.66 5.72
N THR A 79 -23.63 23.97 5.57
CA THR A 79 -22.59 24.92 5.94
C THR A 79 -22.25 24.78 7.43
N VAL A 80 -21.09 24.20 7.74
CA VAL A 80 -20.43 24.35 9.03
C VAL A 80 -18.97 24.73 8.76
N SER A 81 -18.59 25.90 9.28
CA SER A 81 -17.27 26.51 9.15
C SER A 81 -16.11 25.52 9.33
N PRO A 82 -15.07 25.58 8.46
CA PRO A 82 -13.84 24.86 8.71
C PRO A 82 -13.09 25.58 9.85
N ARG A 83 -13.26 25.10 11.09
CA ARG A 83 -12.16 25.24 12.06
C ARG A 83 -10.96 24.60 11.38
N ARG A 84 -9.88 25.39 11.24
CA ARG A 84 -8.57 25.01 10.70
C ARG A 84 -8.13 23.67 11.30
N GLY A 85 -8.57 22.58 10.70
CA GLY A 85 -7.87 21.32 10.77
C GLY A 85 -6.51 21.62 10.18
N LEU A 86 -5.46 21.25 10.91
CA LEU A 86 -4.19 20.97 10.29
C LEU A 86 -4.49 19.92 9.22
N ALA A 87 -4.80 20.38 8.01
CA ALA A 87 -4.72 19.56 6.85
C ALA A 87 -3.27 19.10 6.87
N LEU A 88 -3.06 17.84 7.26
CA LEU A 88 -1.95 17.06 6.76
C LEU A 88 -2.18 17.11 5.25
N GLN A 89 -1.66 18.15 4.61
CA GLN A 89 -1.50 18.15 3.17
C GLN A 89 -0.84 16.80 2.87
N PRO A 90 -1.28 16.06 1.84
CA PRO A 90 -0.50 14.94 1.37
C PRO A 90 0.87 15.54 1.10
N VAL A 91 1.82 15.22 1.97
CA VAL A 91 3.20 15.67 1.83
C VAL A 91 3.58 15.02 0.52
N ARG A 92 3.54 15.79 -0.57
CA ARG A 92 4.20 15.42 -1.81
C ARG A 92 5.61 15.14 -1.35
N ALA A 93 5.96 13.86 -1.29
CA ALA A 93 7.26 13.41 -0.86
C ALA A 93 8.24 14.32 -1.59
N SER A 94 8.93 15.13 -0.78
CA SER A 94 9.86 16.12 -1.30
C SER A 94 10.78 15.40 -2.26
N SER A 95 11.12 16.06 -3.37
CA SER A 95 12.10 15.64 -4.38
C SER A 95 13.48 15.26 -3.82
N ASN A 96 13.66 15.30 -2.50
CA ASN A 96 14.81 14.83 -1.78
C ASN A 96 14.53 13.39 -1.32
N GLY A 97 15.04 12.43 -2.10
CA GLY A 97 14.91 10.96 -2.02
C GLY A 97 15.09 10.29 -0.65
N SER A 98 14.35 10.72 0.36
CA SER A 98 14.28 10.06 1.66
C SER A 98 13.26 8.95 1.58
N PHE A 99 13.72 7.73 1.86
CA PHE A 99 12.84 6.57 1.98
C PHE A 99 11.81 6.83 3.10
N PRO A 100 10.50 6.67 2.83
CA PRO A 100 9.47 6.88 3.84
C PRO A 100 9.52 5.75 4.88
N SER A 101 10.11 6.02 6.04
CA SER A 101 10.29 5.03 7.12
C SER A 101 8.97 4.38 7.56
N ALA A 102 7.84 5.09 7.37
CA ALA A 102 6.50 4.55 7.60
C ALA A 102 6.25 3.24 6.82
N LEU A 103 6.79 3.07 5.60
CA LEU A 103 6.66 1.81 4.85
C LEU A 103 7.21 0.61 5.64
N LEU A 104 8.31 0.81 6.37
CA LEU A 104 8.99 -0.25 7.11
C LEU A 104 8.44 -0.42 8.53
N LEU A 105 8.04 0.68 9.17
CA LEU A 105 7.58 0.68 10.56
C LEU A 105 6.09 0.29 10.69
N ASP A 106 5.23 0.77 9.78
CA ASP A 106 3.79 0.51 9.78
C ASP A 106 3.19 0.71 8.38
N VAL A 107 3.00 -0.40 7.67
CA VAL A 107 2.48 -0.41 6.30
C VAL A 107 1.05 0.14 6.19
N ASP A 108 0.21 -0.05 7.22
CA ASP A 108 -1.17 0.47 7.22
C ASP A 108 -1.16 2.00 7.38
N CYS A 109 -0.25 2.52 8.19
CA CYS A 109 0.02 3.94 8.31
C CYS A 109 0.46 4.55 6.97
N PHE A 110 1.40 3.89 6.28
CA PHE A 110 1.85 4.30 4.95
C PHE A 110 0.69 4.42 3.94
N HIS A 111 -0.16 3.40 3.84
CA HIS A 111 -1.32 3.40 2.94
C HIS A 111 -2.36 4.44 3.33
N ARG A 112 -2.71 4.54 4.64
CA ARG A 112 -3.71 5.49 5.14
C ARG A 112 -3.28 6.95 4.91
N MET A 113 -1.99 7.23 5.03
CA MET A 113 -1.45 8.57 4.83
C MET A 113 -1.23 8.92 3.35
N GLY A 114 -1.45 7.98 2.43
CA GLY A 114 -1.24 8.20 1.00
C GLY A 114 0.21 8.51 0.65
N LEU A 115 1.17 8.02 1.46
CA LEU A 115 2.59 8.17 1.17
C LEU A 115 2.92 7.37 -0.09
N GLN A 116 3.86 7.87 -0.88
CA GLN A 116 4.31 7.22 -2.11
C GLN A 116 5.81 6.99 -2.03
N LEU A 117 6.25 5.86 -2.55
CA LEU A 117 7.66 5.64 -2.81
C LEU A 117 8.03 6.42 -4.07
N SER A 118 8.99 7.35 -3.94
CA SER A 118 9.62 7.94 -5.11
C SER A 118 10.46 6.85 -5.78
N GLN A 119 10.02 6.34 -6.93
CA GLN A 119 10.86 5.45 -7.72
C GLN A 119 12.02 6.28 -8.30
N PRO A 120 13.28 6.00 -7.94
CA PRO A 120 14.40 6.76 -8.46
C PRO A 120 14.49 6.52 -9.96
N SER A 121 14.30 7.57 -10.76
CA SER A 121 14.49 7.53 -12.21
C SER A 121 15.98 7.60 -12.54
N ILE A 122 16.74 6.56 -12.20
CA ILE A 122 18.13 6.45 -12.60
C ILE A 122 18.14 5.98 -14.07
N ASN A 123 18.67 6.82 -14.95
CA ASN A 123 18.85 6.45 -16.35
C ASN A 123 20.01 5.45 -16.45
N ILE A 124 19.79 4.31 -17.09
CA ILE A 124 20.81 3.27 -17.24
C ILE A 124 21.76 3.69 -18.36
N PRO A 125 23.06 3.89 -18.11
CA PRO A 125 24.01 4.29 -19.14
C PRO A 125 24.05 3.29 -20.31
N MET A 126 24.15 3.80 -21.54
CA MET A 126 24.17 2.95 -22.74
C MET A 126 25.26 1.88 -22.73
N LYS A 127 26.40 2.16 -22.11
CA LYS A 127 27.50 1.17 -21.98
C LYS A 127 27.05 -0.05 -21.18
N THR A 128 26.29 0.16 -20.11
CA THR A 128 25.75 -0.89 -19.25
C THR A 128 24.72 -1.72 -20.00
N LEU A 129 23.83 -1.09 -20.76
CA LEU A 129 22.87 -1.77 -21.61
C LEU A 129 23.57 -2.59 -22.71
N ALA A 130 24.64 -2.07 -23.32
CA ALA A 130 25.39 -2.78 -24.33
C ALA A 130 26.05 -4.06 -23.78
N ILE A 131 26.52 -4.04 -22.53
CA ILE A 131 27.06 -5.22 -21.85
C ILE A 131 25.95 -6.23 -21.58
N LEU A 132 24.83 -5.77 -21.02
CA LEU A 132 23.73 -6.64 -20.62
C LEU A 132 22.97 -7.24 -21.81
N ASN A 133 22.97 -6.54 -22.95
CA ASN A 133 22.40 -7.00 -24.22
C ASN A 133 23.38 -7.88 -25.03
N ARG A 134 24.58 -8.17 -24.51
CA ARG A 134 25.58 -8.95 -25.23
C ARG A 134 25.39 -10.44 -24.99
N GLY A 135 24.87 -11.15 -25.98
CA GLY A 135 24.71 -12.61 -25.91
C GLY A 135 23.67 -13.01 -24.85
N ASN A 136 23.95 -14.05 -24.07
CA ASN A 136 23.02 -14.64 -23.11
C ASN A 136 23.20 -14.12 -21.68
N THR A 137 23.99 -13.07 -21.46
CA THR A 137 24.37 -12.55 -20.13
C THR A 137 23.19 -12.34 -19.19
N ALA A 138 22.11 -11.69 -19.64
CA ALA A 138 20.94 -11.45 -18.80
C ALA A 138 20.19 -12.73 -18.43
N VAL A 139 20.13 -13.69 -19.36
CA VAL A 139 19.48 -14.99 -19.14
C VAL A 139 20.31 -15.81 -18.15
N ASP A 140 21.62 -15.92 -18.37
CA ASP A 140 22.53 -16.67 -17.52
C ASP A 140 22.56 -16.10 -16.09
N ALA A 141 22.61 -14.77 -15.95
CA ALA A 141 22.53 -14.07 -14.67
C ALA A 141 21.20 -14.33 -13.95
N SER A 142 20.08 -14.30 -14.67
CA SER A 142 18.77 -14.60 -14.10
C SER A 142 18.70 -16.03 -13.57
N ASP A 143 19.22 -16.98 -14.34
CA ASP A 143 19.29 -18.39 -13.98
C ASP A 143 20.17 -18.63 -12.75
N ALA A 144 21.33 -17.98 -12.71
CA ALA A 144 22.24 -18.02 -11.57
C ALA A 144 21.56 -17.46 -10.31
N TYR A 145 20.82 -16.34 -10.41
CA TYR A 145 20.10 -15.75 -9.29
C TYR A 145 19.05 -16.70 -8.71
N PHE A 146 18.21 -17.30 -9.57
CA PHE A 146 17.17 -18.23 -9.13
C PHE A 146 17.73 -19.53 -8.54
N LYS A 147 18.92 -19.94 -8.97
CA LYS A 147 19.61 -21.13 -8.43
C LYS A 147 20.30 -20.85 -7.08
N THR A 148 20.75 -19.62 -6.84
CA THR A 148 21.58 -19.26 -5.68
C THR A 148 20.84 -18.36 -4.68
N VAL A 149 20.79 -17.05 -4.94
CA VAL A 149 20.29 -16.00 -4.04
C VAL A 149 18.81 -16.17 -3.73
N HIS A 150 18.01 -16.51 -4.74
CA HIS A 150 16.56 -16.60 -4.60
C HIS A 150 16.09 -17.59 -3.53
N ARG A 151 16.90 -18.62 -3.21
CA ARG A 151 16.59 -19.61 -2.19
C ARG A 151 16.51 -19.03 -0.78
N TRP A 152 17.29 -17.98 -0.51
CA TRP A 152 17.35 -17.33 0.80
C TRP A 152 16.85 -15.88 0.77
N LEU A 153 16.70 -15.28 -0.41
CA LEU A 153 16.16 -13.94 -0.61
C LEU A 153 15.25 -13.88 -1.85
N PRO A 154 13.96 -14.28 -1.73
CA PRO A 154 13.04 -14.36 -2.87
C PRO A 154 12.32 -13.02 -3.14
N PHE A 155 13.08 -11.97 -3.45
CA PHE A 155 12.51 -10.63 -3.66
C PHE A 155 12.08 -10.35 -5.11
N ILE A 156 12.39 -11.25 -6.04
CA ILE A 156 12.05 -11.13 -7.46
C ILE A 156 11.20 -12.33 -7.88
N SER A 157 10.09 -12.06 -8.56
CA SER A 157 9.22 -13.10 -9.13
C SER A 157 9.81 -13.66 -10.41
N LYS A 158 10.03 -14.98 -10.46
CA LYS A 158 10.51 -15.69 -11.66
C LYS A 158 9.59 -15.47 -12.86
N LYS A 159 8.28 -15.64 -12.64
CA LYS A 159 7.25 -15.42 -13.66
C LYS A 159 7.34 -14.02 -14.27
N ARG A 160 7.66 -12.98 -13.48
CA ARG A 160 7.81 -11.62 -14.00
C ARG A 160 9.02 -11.47 -14.92
N ILE A 161 10.14 -12.12 -14.61
CA ILE A 161 11.32 -12.13 -15.48
C ILE A 161 11.02 -12.90 -16.77
N ASP A 162 10.43 -14.09 -16.66
CA ASP A 162 10.12 -14.96 -17.80
C ASP A 162 9.12 -14.31 -18.79
N LEU A 163 8.15 -13.53 -18.29
CA LEU A 163 7.21 -12.76 -19.13
C LEU A 163 7.81 -11.52 -19.80
N GLY A 164 9.14 -11.32 -19.71
CA GLY A 164 9.79 -10.19 -20.36
C GLY A 164 9.64 -8.89 -19.58
N ALA A 165 9.80 -8.93 -18.25
CA ALA A 165 10.33 -7.76 -17.54
C ALA A 165 11.74 -7.47 -18.08
N THR A 166 11.79 -6.87 -19.27
CA THR A 166 13.01 -6.55 -19.99
C THR A 166 13.86 -5.61 -19.14
N LEU A 167 15.17 -5.58 -19.36
CA LEU A 167 16.08 -4.57 -18.80
C LEU A 167 15.53 -3.14 -18.87
N HIS A 168 14.75 -2.85 -19.91
CA HIS A 168 14.10 -1.56 -20.13
C HIS A 168 12.91 -1.30 -19.19
N ASN A 169 12.14 -2.34 -18.83
CA ASN A 169 10.96 -2.24 -17.97
C ASN A 169 11.23 -2.60 -16.50
N GLY A 170 12.29 -3.36 -16.23
CA GLY A 170 12.74 -3.76 -14.89
C GLY A 170 13.53 -2.66 -14.16
N GLY A 171 13.87 -1.58 -14.86
CA GLY A 171 14.55 -0.44 -14.27
C GLY A 171 16.02 -0.70 -13.91
N PRO A 172 16.67 0.28 -13.27
CA PRO A 172 18.08 0.21 -12.88
C PRO A 172 18.37 -0.93 -11.89
N ASP A 173 17.40 -1.30 -11.06
CA ASP A 173 17.55 -2.36 -10.06
C ASP A 173 17.80 -3.72 -10.70
N LEU A 174 17.10 -4.01 -11.81
CA LEU A 174 17.28 -5.27 -12.54
C LEU A 174 18.62 -5.30 -13.28
N ALA A 175 19.06 -4.16 -13.82
CA ALA A 175 20.39 -4.04 -14.42
C ALA A 175 21.50 -4.27 -13.37
N MET A 176 21.36 -3.69 -12.18
CA MET A 176 22.30 -3.92 -11.07
C MET A 176 22.34 -5.37 -10.64
N LEU A 177 21.18 -6.04 -10.55
CA LEU A 177 21.12 -7.47 -10.26
C LEU A 177 21.93 -8.27 -11.29
N PHE A 178 21.67 -8.07 -12.58
CA PHE A 178 22.34 -8.86 -13.63
C PHE A 178 23.83 -8.61 -13.72
N LEU A 179 24.32 -7.43 -13.31
CA LEU A 179 25.76 -7.15 -13.22
C LEU A 179 26.42 -7.77 -11.99
N ALA A 180 25.65 -8.08 -10.94
CA ALA A 180 26.14 -8.61 -9.68
C ALA A 180 26.14 -10.14 -9.63
N MET A 181 25.52 -10.80 -10.61
CA MET A 181 25.49 -12.26 -10.78
C MET A 181 26.65 -12.73 -11.65
#